data_AF-A0A1Q3N7B9-F1
#
_entry.id   AF-A0A1Q3N7B9-F1
#
_cell.length_a   1.000
_cell.length_b   1.000
_cell.length_c   1.000
_cell.angle_alpha   90.00
_cell.angle_beta   90.00
_cell.angle_gamma   90.00
#
_symmetry.space_group_name_H-M   'P 1'
#
loop_
_entity.id
_entity.type
_entity.pdbx_description
1 polymer ?
#
loop_
_entity_poly.entity_id
_entity_poly.type
_entity_poly.pdbx_seq_one_letter_code
_entity_poly.pdbx_strand_id
1 'polypeptide(L)'
;MTKFINFDAVLFTDFDSASSNKIPRTVEENISRGRAAMRVVLKTKQDFDHAMYTRELGWIDFIWGETGVVRLNGKTKGGKGIVHIIEARQRKNAMTALEVHALMYRIVTTIARAKPHEKNIVERNGERRLTIESDGLKVILIKEILRNAWLLSGFENQTIV
;
A
#
# COMPACT_ATOMS: atom_id res chain seq x y z
N MET A 1 -31.63 3.86 21.36
CA MET A 1 -30.98 5.08 20.82
C MET A 1 -29.90 4.66 19.83
N THR A 2 -30.20 4.69 18.54
CA THR A 2 -29.22 4.43 17.48
C THR A 2 -28.35 5.68 17.33
N LYS A 3 -27.06 5.60 17.65
CA LYS A 3 -26.09 6.67 17.36
C LYS A 3 -25.96 6.78 15.84
N PHE A 4 -26.49 7.84 15.26
CA PHE A 4 -26.16 8.24 13.90
C PHE A 4 -24.71 8.75 13.91
N ILE A 5 -23.81 7.99 13.28
CA ILE A 5 -22.46 8.46 13.03
C ILE A 5 -22.57 9.43 11.85
N ASN A 6 -22.22 10.70 12.07
CA ASN A 6 -22.25 11.70 11.03
C ASN A 6 -21.10 11.43 10.04
N PHE A 7 -21.42 10.82 8.90
CA PHE A 7 -20.42 10.38 7.92
C PHE A 7 -19.58 11.53 7.36
N ASP A 8 -20.15 12.74 7.26
CA ASP A 8 -19.44 13.91 6.75
C ASP A 8 -18.37 14.41 7.72
N ALA A 9 -18.62 14.32 9.04
CA ALA A 9 -17.64 14.67 10.06
C ALA A 9 -16.48 13.66 10.10
N VAL A 10 -16.78 12.37 9.91
CA VAL A 10 -15.75 11.31 9.84
C VAL A 10 -14.86 11.48 8.60
N LEU A 11 -15.46 11.80 7.45
CA LEU A 11 -14.72 12.05 6.21
C LEU A 11 -13.80 13.28 6.32
N PHE A 12 -14.23 14.33 7.02
CA PHE A 12 -13.43 15.54 7.24
C PHE A 12 -12.24 15.27 8.17
N THR A 13 -12.43 14.54 9.28
CA THR A 13 -11.35 14.17 10.21
C THR A 13 -10.36 13.17 9.60
N ASP A 14 -10.86 12.21 8.80
CA ASP A 14 -10.01 11.23 8.11
C ASP A 14 -9.09 11.92 7.09
N PHE A 15 -9.57 12.94 6.38
CA PHE A 15 -8.77 13.70 5.41
C PHE A 15 -7.68 14.56 6.07
N ASP A 16 -8.00 15.27 7.15
CA ASP A 16 -7.02 16.05 7.92
C ASP A 16 -5.94 15.15 8.54
N SER A 17 -6.36 13.97 9.03
CA SER A 17 -5.42 12.97 9.54
C SER A 17 -4.52 12.41 8.43
N ALA A 18 -5.04 12.26 7.20
CA ALA A 18 -4.30 11.78 6.05
C ALA A 18 -3.27 12.79 5.54
N SER A 19 -3.59 14.08 5.58
CA SER A 19 -2.75 15.16 4.99
C SER A 19 -1.76 15.79 5.98
N SER A 20 -1.86 15.50 7.28
CA SER A 20 -0.95 16.03 8.31
C SER A 20 0.52 15.66 8.09
N ASN A 21 1.47 16.57 8.26
CA ASN A 21 2.92 16.23 8.19
C ASN A 21 3.48 15.65 9.51
N LYS A 22 2.63 15.35 10.50
CA LYS A 22 3.06 14.77 11.77
C LYS A 22 3.19 13.26 11.66
N ILE A 23 4.33 12.73 12.09
CA ILE A 23 4.58 11.29 12.18
C ILE A 23 3.51 10.65 13.08
N PRO A 24 2.80 9.60 12.63
CA PRO A 24 1.84 8.87 13.46
C PRO A 24 2.55 8.23 14.66
N ARG A 25 1.96 8.35 15.84
CA ARG A 25 2.55 7.92 17.12
C ARG A 25 2.18 6.49 17.48
N THR A 26 1.05 6.01 16.98
CA THR A 26 0.57 4.63 17.22
C THR A 26 0.43 3.86 15.91
N VAL A 27 0.34 2.54 16.02
CA VAL A 27 0.04 1.65 14.89
C VAL A 27 -1.35 1.99 14.33
N GLU A 28 -2.32 2.24 15.20
CA GLU A 28 -3.70 2.58 14.85
C GLU A 28 -3.79 3.90 14.10
N GLU A 29 -3.06 4.93 14.53
CA GLU A 29 -2.97 6.22 13.81
C GLU A 29 -2.39 6.02 12.41
N ASN A 30 -1.33 5.23 12.28
CA ASN A 30 -0.70 4.94 10.98
C ASN A 30 -1.64 4.15 10.05
N ILE A 31 -2.41 3.19 10.60
CA ILE A 31 -3.44 2.44 9.85
C ILE A 31 -4.56 3.37 9.40
N SER A 32 -5.12 4.18 10.30
CA SER A 32 -6.20 5.11 9.99
C SER A 32 -5.79 6.07 8.87
N ARG A 33 -4.62 6.70 9.02
CA ARG A 33 -4.00 7.56 8.01
C ARG A 33 -3.82 6.85 6.67
N GLY A 34 -3.18 5.67 6.67
CA GLY A 34 -2.94 4.90 5.45
C GLY A 34 -4.25 4.47 4.77
N ARG A 35 -5.29 4.11 5.52
CA ARG A 35 -6.60 3.76 4.94
C ARG A 35 -7.27 4.97 4.31
N ALA A 36 -7.19 6.13 4.96
CA ALA A 36 -7.72 7.38 4.40
C ALA A 36 -6.97 7.77 3.12
N ALA A 37 -5.64 7.73 3.12
CA ALA A 37 -4.81 7.97 1.93
C ALA A 37 -5.14 6.97 0.79
N MET A 38 -5.21 5.67 1.09
CA MET A 38 -5.58 4.63 0.11
C MET A 38 -6.96 4.89 -0.50
N ARG A 39 -7.95 5.30 0.31
CA ARG A 39 -9.28 5.66 -0.18
C ARG A 39 -9.22 6.82 -1.16
N VAL A 40 -8.42 7.85 -0.88
CA VAL A 40 -8.21 8.98 -1.78
C VAL A 40 -7.60 8.49 -3.09
N VAL A 41 -6.49 7.76 -3.04
CA VAL A 41 -5.80 7.24 -4.23
C VAL A 41 -6.72 6.38 -5.10
N LEU A 42 -7.48 5.46 -4.50
CA LEU A 42 -8.43 4.61 -5.23
C LEU A 42 -9.56 5.41 -5.89
N LYS A 43 -10.01 6.50 -5.25
CA LYS A 43 -11.10 7.36 -5.75
C LYS A 43 -10.61 8.31 -6.85
N THR A 44 -9.50 8.99 -6.62
CA THR A 44 -9.00 10.09 -7.46
C THR A 44 -8.05 9.61 -8.54
N LYS A 45 -7.45 8.43 -8.37
CA LYS A 45 -6.38 7.89 -9.23
C LYS A 45 -5.17 8.82 -9.29
N GLN A 46 -4.91 9.51 -8.18
CA GLN A 46 -3.77 10.40 -8.01
C GLN A 46 -2.90 9.90 -6.87
N ASP A 47 -1.64 10.32 -6.90
CA ASP A 47 -0.67 10.02 -5.85
C ASP A 47 -1.07 10.70 -4.53
N PHE A 48 -0.62 10.13 -3.42
CA PHE A 48 -0.82 10.68 -2.10
C PHE A 48 0.48 10.60 -1.29
N ASP A 49 1.07 11.76 -1.05
CA ASP A 49 2.34 11.87 -0.33
C ASP A 49 2.17 11.64 1.17
N HIS A 50 3.21 11.11 1.82
CA HIS A 50 3.25 10.88 3.26
C HIS A 50 2.09 10.02 3.77
N ALA A 51 1.58 9.09 2.95
CA ALA A 51 0.43 8.24 3.28
C ALA A 51 0.63 7.41 4.56
N MET A 52 1.85 6.92 4.80
CA MET A 52 2.23 6.15 5.98
C MET A 52 3.66 6.44 6.42
N TYR A 53 4.01 6.04 7.65
CA TYR A 53 5.38 6.13 8.15
C TYR A 53 5.89 4.77 8.65
N THR A 54 7.16 4.46 8.39
CA THR A 54 7.87 3.32 8.98
C THR A 54 9.21 3.77 9.54
N ARG A 55 9.71 3.10 10.58
CA ARG A 55 11.02 3.44 11.17
C ARG A 55 12.17 3.10 10.22
N GLU A 56 11.97 2.10 9.36
CA GLU A 56 12.97 1.55 8.45
C GLU A 56 13.19 2.42 7.21
N LEU A 57 12.11 3.00 6.67
CA LEU A 57 12.12 3.76 5.40
C LEU A 57 11.71 5.24 5.55
N GLY A 58 11.19 5.64 6.71
CA GLY A 58 10.59 6.95 6.92
C GLY A 58 9.18 7.03 6.30
N TRP A 59 8.87 8.19 5.70
CA TRP A 59 7.62 8.40 5.00
C TRP A 59 7.49 7.52 3.74
N ILE A 60 6.28 7.03 3.54
CA ILE A 60 5.85 6.19 2.42
C ILE A 60 4.74 6.95 1.70
N ASP A 61 4.90 7.12 0.40
CA ASP A 61 3.90 7.72 -0.47
C ASP A 61 3.07 6.60 -1.12
N PHE A 62 1.79 6.87 -1.37
CA PHE A 62 0.93 5.97 -2.14
C PHE A 62 0.80 6.48 -3.56
N ILE A 63 1.55 5.84 -4.46
CA ILE A 63 1.61 6.24 -5.85
C ILE A 63 0.61 5.42 -6.66
N TRP A 64 -0.29 6.11 -7.37
CA TRP A 64 -1.27 5.48 -8.26
C TRP A 64 -0.55 4.69 -9.36
N GLY A 65 0.37 5.35 -10.06
CA GLY A 65 1.26 4.73 -11.04
C GLY A 65 0.63 4.45 -12.40
N GLU A 66 1.12 3.41 -13.07
CA GLU A 66 0.76 3.04 -14.44
C GLU A 66 0.58 1.52 -14.55
N THR A 67 -0.40 1.04 -15.30
CA THR A 67 -0.61 -0.41 -15.47
C THR A 67 0.52 -1.08 -16.25
N GLY A 68 1.22 -0.31 -17.08
CA GLY A 68 2.23 -0.81 -18.02
C GLY A 68 1.63 -1.63 -19.16
N VAL A 69 2.49 -2.32 -19.89
CA VAL A 69 2.13 -3.16 -21.04
C VAL A 69 2.41 -4.63 -20.74
N VAL A 70 1.37 -5.46 -20.80
CA VAL A 70 1.50 -6.91 -20.67
C VAL A 70 2.14 -7.48 -21.93
N ARG A 71 3.29 -8.15 -21.78
CA ARG A 71 3.97 -8.84 -22.88
C ARG A 71 3.41 -10.25 -23.05
N LEU A 72 3.68 -10.86 -24.21
CA LEU A 72 3.29 -12.24 -24.53
C LEU A 72 3.73 -13.27 -23.48
N ASN A 73 4.85 -13.04 -22.80
CA ASN A 73 5.35 -13.91 -21.73
C ASN A 73 4.67 -13.67 -20.36
N GLY A 74 3.56 -12.93 -20.32
CA GLY A 74 2.80 -12.61 -19.11
C GLY A 74 3.43 -11.58 -18.18
N LYS A 75 4.66 -11.11 -18.47
CA LYS A 75 5.34 -10.06 -17.70
C LYS A 75 4.85 -8.68 -18.14
N THR A 76 4.71 -7.78 -17.18
CA THR A 76 4.30 -6.39 -17.44
C THR A 76 5.54 -5.51 -17.53
N LYS A 77 5.69 -4.75 -18.62
CA LYS A 77 6.75 -3.74 -18.78
C LYS A 77 6.21 -2.38 -18.35
N GLY A 78 6.95 -1.67 -17.48
CA GLY A 78 6.57 -0.33 -17.03
C GLY A 78 5.38 -0.29 -16.06
N GLY A 79 4.84 -1.46 -15.68
CA GLY A 79 3.76 -1.56 -14.72
C GLY A 79 4.27 -1.24 -13.32
N LYS A 80 3.60 -0.31 -12.66
CA LYS A 80 4.09 0.31 -11.46
C LYS A 80 2.89 0.83 -10.61
N GLY A 81 2.94 0.70 -9.28
CA GLY A 81 2.09 1.45 -8.35
C GLY A 81 0.81 0.71 -8.00
N ILE A 82 -0.10 1.38 -7.30
CA ILE A 82 -1.36 0.78 -6.85
C ILE A 82 -2.17 0.26 -8.05
N VAL A 83 -2.24 1.01 -9.16
CA VAL A 83 -3.00 0.59 -10.33
C VAL A 83 -2.46 -0.69 -10.96
N HIS A 84 -1.14 -0.88 -10.95
CA HIS A 84 -0.54 -2.10 -11.47
C HIS A 84 -0.82 -3.30 -10.56
N ILE A 85 -0.85 -3.11 -9.23
CA ILE A 85 -1.24 -4.19 -8.31
C ILE A 85 -2.69 -4.58 -8.59
N ILE A 86 -3.59 -3.60 -8.73
CA ILE A 86 -5.00 -3.86 -9.03
C ILE A 86 -5.13 -4.67 -10.32
N GLU A 87 -4.56 -4.17 -11.42
CA GLU A 87 -4.56 -4.84 -12.72
C GLU A 87 -4.02 -6.27 -12.63
N ALA A 88 -2.87 -6.46 -11.98
CA ALA A 88 -2.23 -7.75 -11.88
C ALA A 88 -3.07 -8.76 -11.08
N ARG A 89 -3.75 -8.34 -10.00
CA ARG A 89 -4.61 -9.24 -9.20
C ARG A 89 -5.88 -9.61 -9.93
N GLN A 90 -6.50 -8.66 -10.61
CA GLN A 90 -7.69 -8.94 -11.41
C GLN A 90 -7.36 -9.91 -12.55
N ARG A 91 -6.27 -9.67 -13.28
CA ARG A 91 -5.90 -10.53 -14.42
C ARG A 91 -5.33 -11.89 -14.00
N LYS A 92 -4.43 -11.94 -13.00
CA LYS A 92 -3.68 -13.17 -12.66
C LYS A 92 -4.38 -14.02 -11.61
N ASN A 93 -5.16 -13.41 -10.73
CA ASN A 93 -5.83 -14.10 -9.63
C ASN A 93 -7.36 -14.09 -9.76
N ALA A 94 -7.90 -13.57 -10.87
CA ALA A 94 -9.34 -13.43 -11.10
C ALA A 94 -10.10 -12.70 -9.98
N MET A 95 -9.41 -11.86 -9.21
CA MET A 95 -10.02 -11.11 -8.11
C MET A 95 -11.02 -10.09 -8.64
N THR A 96 -12.17 -10.00 -8.00
CA THR A 96 -13.16 -8.94 -8.22
C THR A 96 -12.63 -7.59 -7.75
N ALA A 97 -13.25 -6.49 -8.22
CA ALA A 97 -12.91 -5.14 -7.75
C ALA A 97 -13.01 -5.01 -6.22
N LEU A 98 -14.01 -5.66 -5.60
CA LEU A 98 -14.21 -5.64 -4.16
C LEU A 98 -13.07 -6.35 -3.41
N GLU A 99 -12.66 -7.54 -3.86
CA GLU A 99 -11.57 -8.30 -3.25
C GLU A 99 -10.24 -7.55 -3.35
N VAL A 100 -9.97 -6.93 -4.50
CA VAL A 100 -8.76 -6.12 -4.67
C VAL A 100 -8.78 -4.88 -3.77
N HIS A 101 -9.92 -4.20 -3.64
CA HIS A 101 -10.04 -3.08 -2.69
C HIS A 101 -9.80 -3.53 -1.25
N ALA A 102 -10.35 -4.68 -0.84
CA ALA A 102 -10.10 -5.26 0.47
C ALA A 102 -8.61 -5.58 0.67
N LEU A 103 -7.94 -6.14 -0.35
CA LEU A 103 -6.50 -6.38 -0.35
C LEU A 103 -5.71 -5.09 -0.15
N MET A 104 -6.10 -3.97 -0.78
CA MET A 104 -5.39 -2.69 -0.63
C MET A 104 -5.41 -2.19 0.83
N TYR A 105 -6.55 -2.32 1.51
CA TYR A 105 -6.63 -2.00 2.94
C TYR A 105 -5.92 -3.02 3.83
N ARG A 106 -5.83 -4.28 3.39
CA ARG A 106 -5.04 -5.31 4.09
C ARG A 106 -3.55 -5.01 4.03
N ILE A 107 -3.04 -4.57 2.87
CA ILE A 107 -1.65 -4.10 2.70
C ILE A 107 -1.31 -2.97 3.69
N VAL A 108 -2.18 -1.97 3.83
CA VAL A 108 -2.00 -0.88 4.82
C VAL A 108 -1.83 -1.47 6.23
N THR A 109 -2.68 -2.42 6.58
CA THR A 109 -2.67 -3.05 7.91
C THR A 109 -1.38 -3.87 8.10
N THR A 110 -0.95 -4.61 7.08
CA THR A 110 0.31 -5.39 7.09
C THR A 110 1.53 -4.50 7.25
N ILE A 111 1.61 -3.38 6.53
CA ILE A 111 2.73 -2.43 6.66
C ILE A 111 2.83 -1.90 8.09
N ALA A 112 1.70 -1.49 8.68
CA ALA A 112 1.69 -0.89 10.01
C ALA A 112 1.97 -1.89 11.14
N ARG A 113 1.55 -3.16 10.98
CA ARG A 113 1.63 -4.19 12.03
C ARG A 113 2.84 -5.12 11.92
N ALA A 114 3.58 -5.07 10.80
CA ALA A 114 4.71 -5.95 10.55
C ALA A 114 5.70 -5.98 11.71
N LYS A 115 5.94 -7.17 12.23
CA LYS A 115 6.93 -7.45 13.29
C LYS A 115 8.33 -7.50 12.69
N PRO A 116 9.40 -7.28 13.48
CA PRO A 116 10.76 -7.28 12.97
C PRO A 116 11.17 -8.54 12.19
N HIS A 117 10.72 -9.73 12.61
CA HIS A 117 11.05 -10.99 11.92
C HIS A 117 10.29 -11.20 10.60
N GLU A 118 9.21 -10.45 10.36
CA GLU A 118 8.47 -10.46 9.10
C GLU A 118 9.12 -9.53 8.07
N LYS A 119 10.11 -8.73 8.49
CA LYS A 119 10.77 -7.72 7.67
C LYS A 119 12.13 -8.21 7.19
N ASN A 120 12.42 -7.98 5.92
CA ASN A 120 13.73 -8.16 5.31
C ASN A 120 14.11 -6.89 4.56
N ILE A 121 15.23 -6.27 4.92
CA ILE A 121 15.73 -5.05 4.28
C ILE A 121 16.98 -5.38 3.48
N VAL A 122 17.00 -5.01 2.22
CA VAL A 122 18.16 -5.10 1.33
C VAL A 122 18.46 -3.71 0.79
N GLU A 123 19.71 -3.30 0.86
CA GLU A 123 20.18 -2.04 0.27
C GLU A 123 21.17 -2.36 -0.86
N ARG A 124 20.93 -1.80 -2.05
CA ARG A 124 21.79 -2.01 -3.22
C ARG A 124 21.77 -0.77 -4.09
N ASN A 125 22.95 -0.29 -4.48
CA ASN A 125 23.10 0.87 -5.37
C ASN A 125 22.32 2.13 -4.87
N GLY A 126 22.22 2.30 -3.55
CA GLY A 126 21.48 3.37 -2.89
C GLY A 126 19.94 3.25 -2.93
N GLU A 127 19.40 2.19 -3.51
CA GLU A 127 18.00 1.80 -3.35
C GLU A 127 17.88 0.91 -2.11
N ARG A 128 16.90 1.22 -1.24
CA ARG A 128 16.58 0.37 -0.08
C ARG A 128 15.24 -0.32 -0.30
N ARG A 129 15.24 -1.63 -0.28
CA ARG A 129 14.06 -2.48 -0.43
C ARG A 129 13.70 -3.12 0.91
N LEU A 130 12.51 -2.83 1.42
CA LEU A 130 11.89 -3.55 2.54
C LEU A 130 10.87 -4.55 1.99
N THR A 131 11.05 -5.81 2.32
CA THR A 131 10.09 -6.88 2.06
C THR A 131 9.45 -7.26 3.40
N ILE A 132 8.12 -7.35 3.41
CA ILE A 132 7.32 -7.80 4.56
C ILE A 132 6.60 -9.07 4.14
N GLU A 133 6.69 -10.15 4.90
CA GLU A 133 5.92 -11.38 4.70
C GLU A 133 5.12 -11.67 5.96
N SER A 134 3.79 -11.52 5.88
CA SER A 134 2.89 -11.68 7.02
C SER A 134 1.52 -12.14 6.54
N ASP A 135 0.90 -13.10 7.25
CA ASP A 135 -0.45 -13.62 6.96
C ASP A 135 -0.67 -14.02 5.48
N GLY A 136 0.30 -14.70 4.87
CA GLY A 136 0.24 -15.13 3.47
C GLY A 136 0.34 -14.00 2.44
N LEU A 137 0.63 -12.78 2.87
CA LEU A 137 0.83 -11.61 2.03
C LEU A 137 2.29 -11.16 2.07
N LYS A 138 2.94 -11.11 0.91
CA LYS A 138 4.17 -10.32 0.75
C LYS A 138 3.82 -8.86 0.52
N VAL A 139 4.62 -7.92 1.00
CA VAL A 139 4.54 -6.50 0.67
C VAL A 139 5.96 -6.03 0.42
N ILE A 140 6.22 -5.36 -0.70
CA ILE A 140 7.56 -4.88 -1.03
C ILE A 140 7.51 -3.37 -1.16
N LEU A 141 8.28 -2.68 -0.34
CA LEU A 141 8.49 -1.24 -0.37
C LEU A 141 9.91 -0.94 -0.86
N ILE A 142 10.07 0.02 -1.76
CA ILE A 142 11.31 0.39 -2.41
C ILE A 142 11.54 1.88 -2.20
N LYS A 143 12.57 2.26 -1.45
CA LYS A 143 12.99 3.64 -1.32
C LYS A 143 14.10 3.93 -2.32
N GLU A 144 13.78 4.71 -3.33
CA GLU A 144 14.77 5.27 -4.26
C GLU A 144 15.45 6.50 -3.64
N ILE A 145 16.68 6.77 -4.08
CA ILE A 145 17.42 7.98 -3.69
C ILE A 145 16.57 9.20 -4.10
N LEU A 146 16.22 10.05 -3.12
CA LEU A 146 15.37 11.25 -3.26
C LEU A 146 13.85 11.03 -3.43
N ARG A 147 13.33 9.79 -3.32
CA ARG A 147 11.88 9.54 -3.33
C ARG A 147 11.42 8.79 -2.08
N ASN A 148 10.22 9.09 -1.62
CA ASN A 148 9.57 8.30 -0.56
C ASN A 148 9.02 7.00 -1.19
N ALA A 149 8.98 5.95 -0.37
CA ALA A 149 9.03 4.58 -0.86
C ALA A 149 7.86 4.17 -1.78
N TRP A 150 8.13 3.19 -2.63
CA TRP A 150 7.29 2.65 -3.68
C TRP A 150 6.91 1.20 -3.42
N LEU A 151 5.62 0.86 -3.57
CA LEU A 151 5.08 -0.47 -3.35
C LEU A 151 4.95 -1.25 -4.67
N LEU A 152 5.53 -2.46 -4.78
CA LEU A 152 4.98 -3.47 -5.71
C LEU A 152 5.23 -4.94 -5.34
N SER A 153 4.10 -5.67 -5.28
CA SER A 153 3.89 -7.12 -5.41
C SER A 153 3.91 -7.96 -4.13
N GLY A 154 2.73 -8.15 -3.54
CA GLY A 154 2.47 -9.31 -2.70
C GLY A 154 2.20 -10.57 -3.47
N PHE A 155 3.06 -11.59 -3.38
CA PHE A 155 2.69 -12.94 -3.82
C PHE A 155 1.86 -13.58 -2.71
N GLU A 156 0.85 -14.34 -3.14
CA GLU A 156 0.28 -15.43 -2.34
C GLU A 156 1.18 -16.66 -2.62
N ASN A 157 1.54 -17.39 -1.58
CA ASN A 157 2.27 -18.64 -1.74
C ASN A 157 1.31 -19.64 -2.40
N GLN A 158 1.52 -19.98 -3.68
CA GLN A 158 0.88 -21.16 -4.24
C GLN A 158 1.53 -22.37 -3.58
N THR A 159 0.91 -22.91 -2.54
CA THR A 159 1.10 -24.32 -2.23
C THR A 159 0.40 -25.07 -3.36
N ILE A 160 1.16 -25.47 -4.37
CA ILE A 160 0.77 -26.59 -5.23
C ILE A 160 0.87 -27.81 -4.32
N VAL A 161 -0.28 -28.32 -3.88
CA VAL A 161 -0.43 -29.73 -3.50
C VAL A 161 -0.81 -30.53 -4.74
#